data_AF-A0A1Q3UMJ7-F1
#
_entry.id   AF-A0A1Q3UMJ7-F1
#
_cell.length_a   1.000
_cell.length_b   1.000
_cell.length_c   1.000
_cell.angle_alpha   90.00
_cell.angle_beta   90.00
_cell.angle_gamma   90.00
#
_symmetry.space_group_name_H-M   'P 1'
#
loop_
_entity.id
_entity.type
_entity.pdbx_description
1 polymer ?
#
loop_
_entity_poly.entity_id
_entity_poly.type
_entity_poly.pdbx_seq_one_letter_code
_entity_poly.pdbx_strand_id
1 'polypeptide(L)'
;MKRLVTLTLQYYRTLVVYNITFTLLCFLLVGSSTGNSIISLHFSKLIGFAGAVSLHYYSSAKTYFYYRNAGLYIRRLYGYTYLIDLAVFTVITLILSICRHLF
;
A
#
# COMPACT_ATOMS: atom_id res chain seq x y z
N MET A 1 4.52 -11.28 -19.82
CA MET A 1 3.69 -11.01 -18.63
C MET A 1 4.23 -11.65 -17.35
N LYS A 2 4.61 -12.93 -17.34
CA LYS A 2 5.13 -13.64 -16.13
C LYS A 2 6.24 -12.88 -15.39
N ARG A 3 7.26 -12.36 -16.11
CA ARG A 3 8.37 -11.59 -15.52
C ARG A 3 7.93 -10.29 -14.84
N LEU A 4 6.92 -9.61 -15.36
CA LEU A 4 6.42 -8.36 -14.78
C LEU A 4 5.73 -8.61 -13.44
N VAL A 5 4.87 -9.65 -13.39
CA VAL A 5 4.18 -10.06 -12.16
C VAL A 5 5.17 -10.44 -11.06
N THR A 6 6.22 -11.21 -11.39
CA THR A 6 7.25 -11.59 -10.43
C THR A 6 7.98 -10.37 -9.88
N LEU A 7 8.36 -9.42 -10.74
CA LEU A 7 9.06 -8.20 -10.31
C LEU A 7 8.16 -7.28 -9.48
N THR A 8 6.87 -7.16 -9.82
CA THR A 8 5.92 -6.40 -8.99
C THR A 8 5.70 -7.03 -7.63
N LEU A 9 5.62 -8.36 -7.54
CA LEU A 9 5.48 -9.05 -6.25
C LEU A 9 6.74 -8.96 -5.40
N GLN A 10 7.91 -9.08 -6.01
CA GLN A 10 9.18 -8.90 -5.31
C GLN A 10 9.33 -7.48 -4.77
N TYR A 11 8.94 -6.47 -5.55
CA TYR A 11 8.95 -5.09 -5.09
C TYR A 11 7.88 -4.83 -4.03
N TYR A 12 6.68 -5.38 -4.19
CA TYR A 12 5.64 -5.29 -3.17
C TYR A 12 6.13 -5.85 -1.84
N ARG A 13 6.83 -6.99 -1.85
CA ARG A 13 7.40 -7.62 -0.64
C ARG A 13 8.31 -6.67 0.15
N THR A 14 9.08 -5.80 -0.51
CA THR A 14 9.94 -4.83 0.19
C THR A 14 9.14 -3.67 0.80
N LEU A 15 7.95 -3.41 0.29
CA LEU A 15 7.02 -2.40 0.80
C LEU A 15 6.04 -2.93 1.85
N VAL A 16 5.86 -4.25 1.99
CA VAL A 16 4.86 -4.87 2.89
C VAL A 16 4.93 -4.30 4.31
N VAL A 17 6.13 -4.19 4.89
CA VAL A 17 6.29 -3.70 6.27
C VAL A 17 5.79 -2.26 6.40
N TYR A 18 6.16 -1.39 5.46
CA TYR A 18 5.67 0.00 5.42
C TYR A 18 4.16 0.04 5.21
N ASN A 19 3.63 -0.77 4.29
CA ASN A 19 2.19 -0.80 4.02
C ASN A 19 1.40 -1.28 5.24
N ILE A 20 1.89 -2.26 6.00
CA ILE A 20 1.27 -2.71 7.26
C ILE A 20 1.27 -1.57 8.28
N THR A 21 2.41 -0.90 8.50
CA THR A 21 2.50 0.18 9.49
C THR A 21 1.58 1.34 9.13
N PHE A 22 1.57 1.79 7.88
CA PHE A 22 0.67 2.86 7.43
C PHE A 22 -0.81 2.45 7.43
N THR A 23 -1.11 1.17 7.22
CA THR A 23 -2.49 0.65 7.34
C THR A 23 -2.97 0.70 8.79
N LEU A 24 -2.15 0.22 9.72
CA LEU A 24 -2.44 0.29 11.16
C LEU A 24 -2.64 1.75 11.59
N LEU A 25 -1.74 2.63 11.16
CA LEU A 25 -1.78 4.05 11.48
C LEU A 25 -3.04 4.72 10.90
N CYS A 26 -3.45 4.34 9.68
CA CYS A 26 -4.71 4.80 9.08
C CYS A 26 -5.93 4.38 9.92
N PHE A 27 -6.01 3.12 10.35
CA PHE A 27 -7.10 2.67 11.22
C PHE A 27 -7.07 3.33 12.60
N LEU A 28 -5.90 3.51 13.20
CA LEU A 28 -5.77 4.11 14.54
C LEU A 28 -6.12 5.59 14.56
N LEU A 29 -5.70 6.36 13.55
CA LEU A 29 -5.93 7.81 13.53
C LEU A 29 -7.27 8.20 12.91
N VAL A 30 -7.68 7.51 11.85
CA VAL A 30 -8.84 7.88 11.03
C VAL A 30 -9.99 6.91 11.28
N GLY A 31 -9.69 5.61 11.36
CA GLY A 31 -10.68 4.55 11.62
C GLY A 31 -11.42 4.71 12.96
N SER A 32 -10.72 5.15 14.01
CA SER A 32 -11.24 5.30 15.37
C SER A 32 -11.95 6.64 15.62
N SER A 33 -11.85 7.59 14.70
CA SER A 33 -12.41 8.94 14.85
C SER A 33 -13.95 8.93 14.72
N THR A 34 -14.60 9.70 15.59
CA THR A 34 -16.06 9.94 15.54
C THR A 34 -16.38 10.79 14.30
N GLY A 35 -17.21 10.27 13.38
CA GLY A 35 -17.56 10.94 12.11
C GLY A 35 -16.77 10.47 10.89
N ASN A 36 -16.03 9.36 11.00
CA ASN A 36 -15.25 8.81 9.90
C ASN A 36 -16.12 8.41 8.68
N SER A 37 -15.64 8.76 7.49
CA SER A 37 -16.22 8.35 6.21
C SER A 37 -15.30 7.37 5.48
N ILE A 38 -15.88 6.42 4.74
CA ILE A 38 -15.11 5.47 3.92
C ILE A 38 -14.16 6.20 2.94
N ILE A 39 -14.59 7.35 2.43
CA ILE A 39 -13.81 8.21 1.55
C ILE A 39 -12.56 8.72 2.27
N SER A 40 -12.68 9.21 3.51
CA SER A 40 -11.56 9.69 4.31
C SER A 40 -10.54 8.58 4.58
N LEU A 41 -10.99 7.36 4.89
CA LEU A 41 -10.10 6.19 5.04
C LEU A 41 -9.29 5.88 3.79
N HIS A 42 -9.92 5.94 2.60
CA HIS A 42 -9.24 5.67 1.34
C HIS A 42 -8.24 6.79 0.97
N PHE A 43 -8.60 8.05 1.21
CA PHE A 43 -7.67 9.17 1.02
C PHE A 43 -6.45 9.07 1.96
N SER A 44 -6.68 8.78 3.23
CA SER A 44 -5.59 8.59 4.21
C SER A 44 -4.71 7.40 3.86
N LYS A 45 -5.28 6.33 3.30
CA LYS A 45 -4.52 5.19 2.78
C LYS A 45 -3.63 5.58 1.60
N LEU A 46 -4.12 6.41 0.67
CA LEU A 46 -3.31 6.94 -0.43
C LEU A 46 -2.11 7.73 0.09
N ILE A 47 -2.33 8.62 1.06
CA ILE A 47 -1.26 9.40 1.69
C ILE A 47 -0.25 8.48 2.40
N GLY A 48 -0.74 7.48 3.14
CA GLY A 48 0.09 6.47 3.80
C GLY A 48 0.94 5.67 2.81
N PHE A 49 0.38 5.27 1.67
CA PHE A 49 1.14 4.58 0.62
C PHE A 49 2.18 5.50 -0.02
N ALA A 50 1.86 6.77 -0.27
CA ALA A 50 2.83 7.74 -0.77
C ALA A 50 4.00 7.92 0.23
N GLY A 51 3.70 7.96 1.53
CA GLY A 51 4.69 7.94 2.61
C GLY A 51 5.55 6.67 2.61
N ALA A 52 4.95 5.50 2.46
CA ALA A 52 5.64 4.21 2.35
C ALA A 52 6.63 4.17 1.20
N VAL A 53 6.21 4.59 0.00
CA VAL A 53 7.07 4.64 -1.18
C VAL A 53 8.20 5.65 -0.99
N SER A 54 7.92 6.81 -0.39
CA SER A 54 8.91 7.86 -0.17
C SER A 54 9.98 7.42 0.85
N LEU A 55 9.57 6.82 1.96
CA LEU A 55 10.46 6.26 2.97
C LEU A 55 11.29 5.10 2.40
N HIS A 56 10.66 4.19 1.65
CA HIS A 56 11.39 3.11 1.00
C HIS A 56 12.40 3.65 -0.04
N TYR A 57 12.02 4.68 -0.79
CA TYR A 57 12.92 5.31 -1.76
C TYR A 57 14.14 5.93 -1.07
N TYR A 58 13.92 6.65 0.03
CA TYR A 58 14.98 7.23 0.84
C TYR A 58 15.90 6.15 1.45
N SER A 59 15.32 5.14 2.09
CA SER A 59 16.07 4.10 2.81
C SER A 59 16.74 3.06 1.89
N SER A 60 16.30 2.91 0.65
CA SER A 60 16.77 1.84 -0.24
C SER A 60 16.85 2.30 -1.70
N ALA A 61 17.67 3.34 -1.93
CA ALA A 61 17.93 3.89 -3.26
C ALA A 61 18.49 2.86 -4.26
N LYS A 62 19.25 1.84 -3.79
CA LYS A 62 19.79 0.77 -4.64
C LYS A 62 18.69 -0.04 -5.35
N THR A 63 17.54 -0.19 -4.70
CA THR A 63 16.38 -0.93 -5.21
C THR A 63 15.80 -0.23 -6.45
N TYR A 64 15.81 1.10 -6.48
CA TYR A 64 15.41 1.87 -7.66
C TYR A 64 16.29 1.55 -8.88
N PHE A 65 17.61 1.54 -8.70
CA PHE A 65 18.54 1.24 -9.80
C PHE A 65 18.39 -0.18 -10.32
N TYR A 66 18.11 -1.15 -9.44
CA TYR A 66 17.87 -2.54 -9.83
C TYR A 66 16.70 -2.68 -10.82
N TYR A 67 15.52 -2.13 -10.48
CA TYR A 67 14.34 -2.24 -11.33
C TYR A 67 14.44 -1.38 -12.59
N ARG A 68 15.18 -0.26 -12.54
CA ARG A 68 15.48 0.56 -13.72
C ARG A 68 16.39 -0.19 -14.70
N ASN A 69 17.43 -0.86 -14.22
CA ASN A 69 18.33 -1.68 -15.04
C ASN A 69 17.62 -2.90 -15.63
N ALA A 70 16.56 -3.39 -14.99
CA ALA A 70 15.68 -4.43 -15.53
C ALA A 70 14.73 -3.94 -16.65
N GLY A 71 14.80 -2.65 -17.04
CA GLY A 71 13.99 -2.06 -18.11
C GLY A 71 12.57 -1.67 -17.71
N LEU A 72 12.26 -1.64 -16.40
CA LEU A 72 10.94 -1.25 -15.91
C LEU A 72 10.91 0.22 -15.49
N TYR A 73 9.86 0.92 -15.90
CA TYR A 73 9.55 2.25 -15.38
C TYR A 73 9.08 2.15 -13.93
N ILE A 74 9.82 2.76 -13.00
CA ILE A 74 9.50 2.72 -11.56
C ILE A 74 8.08 3.22 -11.26
N ARG A 75 7.60 4.21 -12.02
CA ARG A 75 6.26 4.80 -11.87
C ARG A 75 5.15 3.77 -12.09
N ARG A 76 5.34 2.86 -13.06
CA ARG A 76 4.41 1.74 -13.29
C ARG A 76 4.45 0.75 -12.13
N LEU A 77 5.64 0.48 -11.60
CA LEU A 77 5.83 -0.39 -10.45
C LEU A 77 5.06 0.13 -9.23
N TYR A 78 5.18 1.43 -8.93
CA TYR A 78 4.43 2.10 -7.86
C TYR A 78 2.92 1.94 -8.04
N GLY A 79 2.42 2.21 -9.25
CA GLY A 79 1.00 2.04 -9.58
C GLY A 79 0.50 0.62 -9.35
N TYR A 80 1.24 -0.40 -9.84
CA TYR A 80 0.84 -1.80 -9.61
C TYR A 80 0.88 -2.19 -8.15
N THR A 81 1.91 -1.78 -7.40
CA THR A 81 1.97 -2.05 -5.96
C THR A 81 0.88 -1.33 -5.18
N TYR A 82 0.51 -0.13 -5.61
CA TYR A 82 -0.60 0.61 -5.02
C TYR A 82 -1.93 -0.11 -5.24
N LEU A 83 -2.19 -0.62 -6.45
CA LEU A 83 -3.41 -1.37 -6.74
C LEU A 83 -3.50 -2.65 -5.90
N ILE A 84 -2.38 -3.37 -5.72
CA ILE A 84 -2.33 -4.54 -4.84
C ILE A 84 -2.62 -4.14 -3.39
N ASP A 85 -1.95 -3.11 -2.89
CA ASP A 85 -2.12 -2.62 -1.52
C ASP A 85 -3.54 -2.11 -1.24
N LEU A 86 -4.14 -1.42 -2.21
CA LEU A 86 -5.51 -0.94 -2.14
C LEU A 86 -6.51 -2.10 -2.17
N ALA A 87 -6.29 -3.11 -3.03
CA ALA A 87 -7.11 -4.31 -3.03
C ALA A 87 -7.06 -5.03 -1.66
N VAL A 88 -5.86 -5.19 -1.09
CA VAL A 88 -5.70 -5.77 0.26
C VAL A 88 -6.42 -4.93 1.32
N PHE A 89 -6.25 -3.61 1.28
CA PHE A 89 -6.90 -2.70 2.22
C PHE A 89 -8.42 -2.76 2.12
N THR A 90 -8.99 -2.73 0.91
CA THR A 90 -10.44 -2.84 0.70
C THR A 90 -10.99 -4.14 1.27
N VAL A 91 -10.34 -5.28 1.01
CA VAL A 91 -10.73 -6.58 1.58
C VAL A 91 -10.70 -6.54 3.12
N ILE A 92 -9.65 -6.00 3.72
CA ILE A 92 -9.55 -5.88 5.19
C ILE A 92 -10.68 -5.00 5.74
N THR A 93 -10.92 -3.81 5.15
CA THR A 93 -11.99 -2.92 5.59
C THR A 93 -13.37 -3.55 5.47
N LEU A 94 -13.60 -4.35 4.42
CA LEU A 94 -14.85 -5.03 4.17
C LEU A 94 -15.08 -6.15 5.20
N ILE A 95 -14.05 -6.95 5.50
CA ILE A 95 -14.09 -7.96 6.57
C ILE A 95 -14.41 -7.31 7.91
N LEU A 96 -13.69 -6.24 8.29
CA LEU A 96 -13.92 -5.54 9.55
C LEU A 96 -15.33 -4.94 9.64
N SER A 97 -15.85 -4.39 8.53
CA SER A 97 -17.21 -3.86 8.47
C SER A 97 -18.26 -4.95 8.65
N ILE A 98 -18.07 -6.13 8.06
CA ILE A 98 -18.97 -7.28 8.23
C ILE A 98 -18.92 -7.77 9.68
N CYS A 99 -17.73 -7.94 10.26
CA CYS A 99 -17.56 -8.37 11.64
C CYS A 99 -18.25 -7.40 12.63
N ARG A 100 -18.12 -6.08 12.42
CA ARG A 100 -18.79 -5.06 13.24
C ARG A 100 -20.32 -5.07 13.12
N HIS A 101 -20.86 -5.61 12.03
CA HIS A 101 -22.31 -5.70 11.86
C HIS A 101 -22.88 -7.01 12.46
N LEU A 102 -22.03 -8.02 12.65
CA LEU A 102 -22.42 -9.33 13.20
C LEU A 102 -22.36 -9.39 14.73
N PHE A 103 -21.54 -8.55 15.37
CA PHE A 103 -21.35 -8.43 16.83
C PHE A 103 -21.73 -7.03 17.31
#